data_AF-A0A8B7N7L6-F1
#
_entry.id   AF-A0A8B7N7L6-F1
#
_cell.length_a   1.000
_cell.length_b   1.000
_cell.length_c   1.000
_cell.angle_alpha   90.00
_cell.angle_beta   90.00
_cell.angle_gamma   90.00
#
_symmetry.space_group_name_H-M   'P 1'
#
loop_
_entity.id
_entity.type
_entity.pdbx_description
1 polymer ?
#
loop_
_entity_poly.entity_id
_entity_poly.type
_entity_poly.pdbx_seq_one_letter_code
_entity_poly.pdbx_strand_id
1 'polypeptide(L)'
;MHLVVLLLGLASAASAASFYGVVLEEWESFKLAYNKEYDHVEDAFRLKVFAENKQKIARHNQLYNKGERTYDLKMNRFGDMLHNEFVHTMNGYRGNSMNRTYGASRFVAPDSDVKLPETVDWRTKGAVTPVKDQGHCGSCWAFSATGSLEGQHFRKTGQLVSLSEQNLVDCSGHYGNEGCNGGLTDSAFQYIKDNGGIDTEEAYPYTAEVSRCRPFILFDCLKSKQAKGPG
;
A
#
# COMPACT_ATOMS: atom_id res chain seq x y z
N MET A 1 54.31 5.56 -21.73
CA MET A 1 53.08 4.74 -21.79
C MET A 1 52.70 4.16 -20.41
N HIS A 2 53.61 3.50 -19.69
CA HIS A 2 53.30 2.91 -18.36
C HIS A 2 52.89 3.91 -17.27
N LEU A 3 53.52 5.09 -17.20
CA LEU A 3 53.17 6.12 -16.20
C LEU A 3 51.74 6.67 -16.41
N VAL A 4 51.31 6.84 -17.66
CA VAL A 4 49.97 7.33 -18.00
C VAL A 4 48.91 6.28 -17.67
N VAL A 5 49.18 4.99 -17.95
CA VAL A 5 48.28 3.89 -17.57
C VAL A 5 48.16 3.78 -16.05
N LEU A 6 49.27 3.96 -15.31
CA LEU A 6 49.27 3.93 -13.85
C LEU A 6 48.48 5.11 -13.25
N LEU A 7 48.66 6.32 -13.78
CA LEU A 7 47.91 7.51 -13.37
C LEU A 7 46.40 7.39 -13.68
N LEU A 8 46.03 6.85 -14.84
CA LEU A 8 44.63 6.57 -15.19
C LEU A 8 44.01 5.51 -14.29
N GLY A 9 44.75 4.46 -13.93
CA GLY A 9 44.32 3.42 -12.98
C GLY A 9 44.13 3.95 -11.56
N LEU A 10 45.02 4.83 -11.09
CA LEU A 10 44.89 5.48 -9.78
C LEU A 10 43.70 6.44 -9.73
N ALA A 11 43.48 7.23 -10.79
CA ALA A 11 42.35 8.15 -10.89
C ALA A 11 41.00 7.41 -10.92
N SER A 12 40.91 6.30 -11.65
CA SER A 12 39.69 5.48 -11.69
C SER A 12 39.41 4.79 -10.35
N ALA A 13 40.44 4.27 -9.68
CA ALA A 13 40.31 3.67 -8.35
C ALA A 13 39.88 4.71 -7.28
N ALA A 14 40.47 5.91 -7.29
CA ALA A 14 40.09 6.99 -6.39
C ALA A 14 38.62 7.44 -6.61
N SER A 15 38.20 7.55 -7.86
CA SER A 15 36.81 7.89 -8.23
C SER A 15 35.83 6.80 -7.77
N ALA A 16 36.18 5.52 -7.95
CA ALA A 16 35.37 4.40 -7.50
C ALA A 16 35.26 4.35 -5.96
N ALA A 17 36.35 4.59 -5.24
CA ALA A 17 36.36 4.66 -3.78
C ALA A 17 35.49 5.81 -3.25
N SER A 18 35.58 7.00 -3.87
CA SER A 18 34.74 8.14 -3.54
C SER A 18 33.26 7.86 -3.79
N PHE A 19 32.93 7.28 -4.95
CA PHE A 19 31.55 6.88 -5.27
C PHE A 19 31.01 5.84 -4.29
N TYR A 20 31.82 4.84 -3.93
CA TYR A 20 31.44 3.83 -2.96
C TYR A 20 31.18 4.44 -1.57
N GLY A 21 32.02 5.41 -1.14
CA GLY A 21 31.79 6.15 0.11
C GLY A 21 30.45 6.89 0.12
N VAL A 22 30.08 7.56 -0.96
CA VAL A 22 28.78 8.25 -1.09
C VAL A 22 27.62 7.26 -1.00
N VAL A 23 27.70 6.11 -1.68
CA VAL A 23 26.64 5.10 -1.64
C VAL A 23 26.48 4.52 -0.23
N LEU A 24 27.58 4.33 0.51
CA LEU A 24 27.53 3.89 1.91
C LEU A 24 26.86 4.93 2.82
N GLU A 25 27.21 6.22 2.70
CA GLU A 25 26.56 7.27 3.50
C GLU A 25 25.05 7.36 3.23
N GLU A 26 24.65 7.20 1.96
CA GLU A 26 23.24 7.17 1.58
C GLU A 26 22.54 5.90 2.05
N TRP A 27 23.23 4.76 2.11
CA TRP A 27 22.71 3.51 2.68
C TRP A 27 22.46 3.63 4.18
N GLU A 28 23.41 4.18 4.93
CA GLU A 28 23.20 4.44 6.36
C GLU A 28 22.06 5.42 6.61
N SER A 29 21.98 6.49 5.80
CA SER A 29 20.86 7.44 5.85
C SER A 29 19.52 6.78 5.52
N PHE A 30 19.50 5.86 4.55
CA PHE A 30 18.32 5.08 4.19
C PHE A 30 17.87 4.17 5.33
N LYS A 31 18.82 3.44 5.96
CA LYS A 31 18.51 2.57 7.09
C LYS A 31 17.92 3.36 8.26
N LEU A 32 18.50 4.52 8.58
CA LEU A 32 17.98 5.40 9.62
C LEU A 32 16.58 5.93 9.27
N ALA A 33 16.38 6.38 8.03
CA ALA A 33 15.10 6.96 7.59
C ALA A 33 13.93 5.96 7.62
N TYR A 34 14.21 4.68 7.41
CA TYR A 34 13.20 3.62 7.34
C TYR A 34 13.32 2.56 8.44
N ASN A 35 14.07 2.87 9.51
CA ASN A 35 14.30 2.02 10.67
C ASN A 35 14.67 0.57 10.29
N LYS A 36 15.68 0.43 9.41
CA LYS A 36 16.16 -0.85 8.92
C LYS A 36 17.34 -1.33 9.76
N GLU A 37 17.29 -2.59 10.17
CA GLU A 37 18.34 -3.28 10.90
C GLU A 37 18.58 -4.63 10.25
N TYR A 38 19.84 -5.00 10.05
CA TYR A 38 20.26 -6.26 9.43
C TYR A 38 21.47 -6.82 10.15
N ASP A 39 21.67 -8.13 10.06
CA ASP A 39 22.95 -8.73 10.44
C ASP A 39 24.04 -8.38 9.41
N HIS A 40 25.31 -8.67 9.76
CA HIS A 40 26.45 -8.32 8.90
C HIS A 40 26.39 -8.93 7.49
N VAL A 41 25.80 -10.12 7.32
CA VAL A 41 25.74 -10.80 6.03
C VAL A 41 24.58 -10.23 5.20
N GLU A 42 23.43 -10.03 5.82
CA GLU A 42 22.26 -9.45 5.17
C GLU A 42 22.50 -7.98 4.80
N ASP A 43 23.17 -7.18 5.65
CA ASP A 43 23.43 -5.75 5.36
C ASP A 43 24.18 -5.56 4.04
N ALA A 44 25.22 -6.37 3.79
CA ALA A 44 25.99 -6.33 2.55
C ALA A 44 25.14 -6.70 1.32
N PHE A 45 24.23 -7.66 1.48
CA PHE A 45 23.28 -8.04 0.42
C PHE A 45 22.26 -6.93 0.16
N ARG A 46 21.67 -6.35 1.22
CA ARG A 46 20.67 -5.28 1.14
C ARG A 46 21.25 -3.99 0.56
N LEU A 47 22.49 -3.65 0.91
CA LEU A 47 23.25 -2.56 0.30
C LEU A 47 23.37 -2.74 -1.22
N LYS A 48 23.64 -3.97 -1.68
CA LYS A 48 23.72 -4.25 -3.12
C LYS A 48 22.37 -4.04 -3.82
N VAL A 49 21.28 -4.55 -3.24
CA VAL A 49 19.92 -4.35 -3.77
C VAL A 49 19.55 -2.86 -3.80
N PHE A 50 19.87 -2.13 -2.72
CA PHE A 50 19.69 -0.68 -2.65
C PHE A 50 20.45 0.06 -3.75
N ALA A 51 21.73 -0.26 -3.96
CA ALA A 51 22.55 0.36 -5.00
C ALA A 51 22.00 0.08 -6.41
N GLU A 52 21.54 -1.14 -6.68
CA GLU A 52 20.91 -1.52 -7.95
C GLU A 52 19.60 -0.75 -8.19
N ASN A 53 18.74 -0.64 -7.17
CA ASN A 53 17.50 0.13 -7.23
C ASN A 53 17.77 1.63 -7.40
N LYS A 54 18.78 2.18 -6.72
CA LYS A 54 19.23 3.57 -6.91
C LYS A 54 19.67 3.81 -8.36
N GLN A 55 20.44 2.89 -8.93
CA GLN A 55 20.89 2.99 -10.33
C GLN A 55 19.70 2.91 -11.30
N LYS A 56 18.72 2.04 -11.03
CA LYS A 56 17.47 1.96 -11.79
C LYS A 56 16.70 3.28 -11.76
N ILE A 57 16.57 3.90 -10.59
CA ILE A 57 15.93 5.21 -10.41
C ILE A 57 16.66 6.28 -11.25
N ALA A 58 17.99 6.36 -11.14
CA ALA A 58 18.78 7.34 -11.88
C ALA A 58 18.62 7.20 -13.40
N ARG A 59 18.69 5.98 -13.93
CA ARG A 59 18.49 5.71 -15.37
C ARG A 59 17.09 6.08 -15.83
N HIS A 60 16.07 5.73 -15.06
CA HIS A 60 14.68 6.09 -15.38
C HIS A 60 14.49 7.61 -15.42
N ASN A 61 15.01 8.31 -14.42
CA ASN A 61 14.86 9.77 -14.32
C ASN A 61 15.64 10.53 -15.39
N GLN A 62 16.74 9.97 -15.90
CA GLN A 62 17.41 10.52 -17.10
C GLN A 62 16.49 10.48 -18.33
N LEU A 63 15.72 9.40 -18.52
CA LEU A 63 14.75 9.30 -19.62
C LEU A 63 13.54 10.21 -19.40
N TYR A 64 13.05 10.31 -18.16
CA TYR A 64 12.02 11.27 -17.78
C TYR A 64 12.42 12.72 -18.12
N ASN A 65 13.64 13.14 -17.75
CA ASN A 65 14.15 14.48 -18.06
C ASN A 65 14.32 14.76 -19.56
N LYS A 66 14.38 13.71 -20.39
CA LYS A 66 14.37 13.82 -21.86
C LYS A 66 12.97 13.83 -22.47
N GLY A 67 11.91 13.68 -21.67
CA GLY A 67 10.54 13.53 -22.14
C GLY A 67 10.21 12.14 -22.70
N GLU A 68 11.08 11.14 -22.51
CA GLU A 68 10.85 9.76 -22.97
C GLU A 68 10.02 8.92 -21.98
N ARG A 69 9.77 9.45 -20.78
CA ARG A 69 8.90 8.85 -19.76
C ARG A 69 7.96 9.92 -19.20
N THR A 70 6.77 9.51 -18.77
CA THR A 70 5.72 10.40 -18.25
C THR A 70 5.70 10.50 -16.73
N TYR A 71 6.59 9.78 -16.04
CA TYR A 71 6.70 9.76 -14.59
C TYR A 71 8.16 9.60 -14.17
N ASP A 72 8.51 10.04 -12.98
CA ASP A 72 9.81 9.86 -12.34
C ASP A 72 9.75 8.80 -11.23
N LEU A 73 10.91 8.35 -10.78
CA LEU A 73 11.07 7.45 -9.65
C LEU A 73 11.82 8.14 -8.52
N LYS A 74 11.50 7.77 -7.29
CA LYS A 74 12.21 8.22 -6.09
C LYS A 74 12.46 7.05 -5.16
N MET A 75 13.59 7.10 -4.45
CA MET A 75 13.90 6.12 -3.41
C MET A 75 12.84 6.20 -2.30
N ASN A 76 12.33 5.05 -1.88
CA ASN A 76 11.34 4.90 -0.81
C ASN A 76 11.66 3.65 0.03
N ARG A 77 10.85 3.33 1.04
CA ARG A 77 11.05 2.20 1.98
C ARG A 77 11.27 0.81 1.35
N PHE A 78 11.03 0.65 0.05
CA PHE A 78 11.23 -0.59 -0.70
C PHE A 78 12.59 -0.65 -1.42
N GLY A 79 13.47 0.33 -1.20
CA GLY A 79 14.76 0.44 -1.87
C GLY A 79 15.67 -0.77 -1.71
N ASP A 80 15.58 -1.48 -0.59
CA ASP A 80 16.36 -2.65 -0.20
C ASP A 80 15.70 -3.99 -0.56
N MET A 81 14.53 -3.96 -1.22
CA MET A 81 13.77 -5.16 -1.56
C MET A 81 14.02 -5.62 -2.99
N LEU A 82 14.17 -6.93 -3.17
CA LEU A 82 14.06 -7.58 -4.45
C LEU A 82 12.61 -7.51 -4.96
N HIS A 83 12.47 -7.62 -6.28
CA HIS A 83 11.14 -7.59 -6.92
C HIS A 83 10.22 -8.71 -6.41
N ASN A 84 10.74 -9.93 -6.23
CA ASN A 84 9.97 -11.07 -5.73
C ASN A 84 9.57 -10.89 -4.27
N GLU A 85 10.45 -10.34 -3.41
CA GLU A 85 10.11 -9.99 -2.03
C GLU A 85 8.96 -8.98 -1.98
N PHE A 86 9.04 -7.94 -2.81
CA PHE A 86 7.98 -6.93 -2.91
C PHE A 86 6.66 -7.54 -3.37
N VAL A 87 6.67 -8.35 -4.44
CA VAL A 87 5.45 -8.98 -4.95
C VAL A 87 4.84 -9.91 -3.89
N HIS A 88 5.66 -10.69 -3.19
CA HIS A 88 5.18 -11.64 -2.19
C HIS A 88 4.55 -10.96 -0.95
N THR A 89 5.08 -9.79 -0.56
CA THR A 89 4.63 -9.08 0.65
C THR A 89 3.54 -8.03 0.38
N MET A 90 3.57 -7.39 -0.79
CA MET A 90 2.71 -6.23 -1.08
C MET A 90 1.52 -6.57 -1.99
N ASN A 91 1.62 -7.60 -2.84
CA ASN A 91 0.56 -7.92 -3.80
C ASN A 91 -0.37 -9.01 -3.25
N GLY A 92 -1.36 -8.60 -2.47
CA GLY A 92 -2.37 -9.49 -1.89
C GLY A 92 -3.56 -9.85 -2.78
N TYR A 93 -3.68 -9.31 -3.98
CA TYR A 93 -4.85 -9.58 -4.83
C TYR A 93 -4.84 -11.01 -5.40
N ARG A 94 -5.94 -11.75 -5.22
CA ARG A 94 -6.07 -13.15 -5.67
C ARG A 94 -7.14 -13.37 -6.74
N GLY A 95 -6.90 -12.84 -7.93
CA GLY A 95 -7.85 -12.89 -9.06
C GLY A 95 -8.28 -14.28 -9.54
N ASN A 96 -7.48 -15.33 -9.30
CA ASN A 96 -7.81 -16.69 -9.75
C ASN A 96 -8.75 -17.47 -8.81
N SER A 97 -9.19 -16.88 -7.69
CA SER A 97 -10.22 -17.49 -6.81
C SER A 97 -11.65 -17.27 -7.34
N MET A 98 -11.79 -17.24 -8.66
CA MET A 98 -12.93 -16.77 -9.47
C MET A 98 -14.19 -17.67 -9.45
N ASN A 99 -14.36 -18.52 -8.43
CA ASN A 99 -15.53 -19.39 -8.32
C ASN A 99 -16.63 -18.86 -7.38
N ARG A 100 -16.47 -17.65 -6.82
CA ARG A 100 -17.49 -17.05 -5.93
C ARG A 100 -18.05 -15.78 -6.54
N THR A 101 -19.03 -15.95 -7.42
CA THR A 101 -19.91 -14.85 -7.82
C THR A 101 -20.87 -14.58 -6.66
N TYR A 102 -20.47 -13.71 -5.75
CA TYR A 102 -21.44 -13.07 -4.85
C TYR A 102 -22.42 -12.31 -5.73
N GLY A 103 -23.73 -12.49 -5.53
CA GLY A 103 -24.79 -11.96 -6.40
C GLY A 103 -24.78 -10.43 -6.51
N ALA A 104 -23.79 -9.89 -7.22
CA ALA A 104 -23.50 -8.48 -7.34
C ALA A 104 -24.52 -7.84 -8.27
N SER A 105 -24.93 -6.62 -7.92
CA SER A 105 -25.75 -5.81 -8.81
C SER A 105 -24.96 -5.45 -10.06
N ARG A 106 -25.60 -5.54 -11.22
CA ARG A 106 -25.03 -5.02 -12.47
C ARG A 106 -24.83 -3.52 -12.37
N PHE A 107 -23.65 -3.03 -12.74
CA PHE A 107 -23.39 -1.60 -12.87
C PHE A 107 -24.37 -0.98 -13.87
N VAL A 108 -25.03 0.11 -13.45
CA VAL A 108 -25.93 0.90 -14.30
C VAL A 108 -25.13 2.10 -14.79
N ALA A 109 -24.79 2.10 -16.07
CA ALA A 109 -24.12 3.23 -16.70
C ALA A 109 -25.08 4.43 -16.76
N PRO A 110 -24.58 5.68 -16.65
CA PRO A 110 -25.39 6.87 -16.87
C PRO A 110 -25.92 6.89 -18.31
N ASP A 111 -27.08 7.52 -18.50
CA ASP A 111 -27.67 7.73 -19.82
C ASP A 111 -26.74 8.56 -20.72
N SER A 112 -26.89 8.41 -22.04
CA SER A 112 -25.96 9.00 -23.03
C SER A 112 -25.97 10.53 -23.07
N ASP A 113 -27.00 11.17 -22.53
CA ASP A 113 -27.16 12.62 -22.43
C ASP A 113 -26.54 13.21 -21.14
N VAL A 114 -26.12 12.36 -20.20
CA VAL A 114 -25.46 12.79 -18.97
C VAL A 114 -24.05 13.29 -19.29
N LYS A 115 -23.82 14.59 -19.11
CA LYS A 115 -22.49 15.20 -19.19
C LYS A 115 -21.74 15.00 -17.88
N LEU A 116 -20.71 14.16 -17.91
CA LEU A 116 -19.79 13.98 -16.79
C LEU A 116 -18.73 15.10 -16.77
N PRO A 117 -18.25 15.50 -15.58
CA PRO A 117 -17.14 16.44 -15.48
C PRO A 117 -15.86 15.84 -16.08
N GLU A 118 -15.02 16.69 -16.70
CA GLU A 118 -13.73 16.27 -17.27
C GLU A 118 -12.74 15.79 -16.20
N THR A 119 -12.87 16.30 -14.97
CA THR A 119 -12.02 15.92 -13.84
C THR A 119 -12.86 15.70 -12.58
N VAL A 120 -12.48 14.69 -11.80
CA VAL A 120 -13.09 14.36 -10.51
C VAL A 120 -11.99 14.07 -9.51
N ASP A 121 -12.06 14.73 -8.35
CA ASP A 121 -11.23 14.41 -7.20
C ASP A 121 -12.09 14.30 -5.93
N TRP A 122 -12.36 13.08 -5.50
CA TRP A 122 -13.17 12.79 -4.32
C TRP A 122 -12.52 13.25 -3.01
N ARG A 123 -11.20 13.46 -2.98
CA ARG A 123 -10.49 13.99 -1.80
C ARG A 123 -10.95 15.42 -1.52
N THR A 124 -11.08 16.23 -2.56
CA THR A 124 -11.59 17.62 -2.45
C THR A 124 -13.06 17.68 -2.03
N LYS A 125 -13.78 16.56 -2.13
CA LYS A 125 -15.18 16.43 -1.70
C LYS A 125 -15.31 15.85 -0.29
N GLY A 126 -14.21 15.55 0.39
CA GLY A 126 -14.20 14.98 1.74
C GLY A 126 -14.58 13.49 1.80
N ALA A 127 -14.57 12.78 0.66
CA ALA A 127 -15.02 11.39 0.58
C ALA A 127 -13.87 10.36 0.66
N VAL A 128 -12.68 10.78 1.08
CA VAL A 128 -11.46 9.95 1.11
C VAL A 128 -10.72 10.21 2.42
N THR A 129 -10.44 9.14 3.17
CA THR A 129 -9.65 9.17 4.41
C THR A 129 -8.17 9.43 4.12
N PRO A 130 -7.35 9.78 5.14
CA PRO A 130 -5.91 9.86 4.98
C PRO A 130 -5.30 8.55 4.43
N VAL A 131 -4.17 8.67 3.73
CA VAL A 131 -3.43 7.49 3.23
C VAL A 131 -2.99 6.62 4.42
N LYS A 132 -3.20 5.32 4.31
CA LYS A 132 -2.78 4.29 5.28
C LYS A 132 -1.62 3.44 4.73
N ASP A 133 -1.02 2.58 5.56
CA ASP A 133 0.07 1.66 5.17
C ASP A 133 -0.27 0.21 5.54
N GLN A 134 -0.31 -0.69 4.55
CA GLN A 134 -0.53 -2.13 4.76
C GLN A 134 0.64 -2.84 5.45
N GLY A 135 1.79 -2.18 5.57
CA GLY A 135 2.97 -2.70 6.25
C GLY A 135 3.66 -3.77 5.41
N HIS A 136 3.79 -4.97 5.98
CA HIS A 136 4.42 -6.16 5.39
C HIS A 136 3.42 -7.28 5.10
N CYS A 137 2.12 -6.96 5.17
CA CYS A 137 1.01 -7.86 5.01
C CYS A 137 0.35 -7.66 3.64
N GLY A 138 0.04 -8.74 2.94
CA GLY A 138 -0.66 -8.74 1.66
C GLY A 138 -2.16 -8.46 1.80
N SER A 139 -2.52 -7.38 2.51
CA SER A 139 -3.89 -6.99 2.86
C SER A 139 -4.45 -5.87 1.96
N CYS A 140 -3.80 -5.56 0.84
CA CYS A 140 -4.23 -4.48 -0.07
C CYS A 140 -5.71 -4.60 -0.50
N TRP A 141 -6.24 -5.83 -0.56
CA TRP A 141 -7.66 -6.13 -0.84
C TRP A 141 -8.61 -5.60 0.24
N ALA A 142 -8.18 -5.59 1.51
CA ALA A 142 -8.90 -5.06 2.66
C ALA A 142 -8.91 -3.53 2.63
N PHE A 143 -7.76 -2.89 2.40
CA PHE A 143 -7.64 -1.43 2.21
C PHE A 143 -8.48 -0.92 1.04
N SER A 144 -8.52 -1.67 -0.06
CA SER A 144 -9.39 -1.36 -1.21
C SER A 144 -10.87 -1.42 -0.82
N ALA A 145 -11.27 -2.42 -0.02
CA ALA A 145 -12.64 -2.60 0.42
C ALA A 145 -13.09 -1.51 1.41
N THR A 146 -12.27 -1.23 2.44
CA THR A 146 -12.53 -0.17 3.41
C THR A 146 -12.59 1.18 2.70
N GLY A 147 -11.58 1.56 1.91
CA GLY A 147 -11.59 2.86 1.20
C GLY A 147 -12.80 3.06 0.29
N SER A 148 -13.25 2.00 -0.39
CA SER A 148 -14.49 2.03 -1.19
C SER A 148 -15.73 2.24 -0.31
N LEU A 149 -15.85 1.50 0.79
CA LEU A 149 -16.99 1.57 1.70
C LEU A 149 -17.02 2.90 2.49
N GLU A 150 -15.87 3.44 2.88
CA GLU A 150 -15.70 4.75 3.53
C GLU A 150 -16.29 5.85 2.64
N GLY A 151 -15.94 5.86 1.35
CA GLY A 151 -16.48 6.81 0.38
C GLY A 151 -18.00 6.66 0.18
N GLN A 152 -18.51 5.42 0.13
CA GLN A 152 -19.96 5.16 0.04
C GLN A 152 -20.70 5.58 1.32
N HIS A 153 -20.11 5.33 2.49
CA HIS A 153 -20.65 5.75 3.78
C HIS A 153 -20.73 7.28 3.83
N PHE A 154 -19.65 7.98 3.50
CA PHE A 154 -19.63 9.44 3.41
C PHE A 154 -20.70 9.97 2.46
N ARG A 155 -20.83 9.39 1.26
CA ARG A 155 -21.86 9.79 0.29
C ARG A 155 -23.28 9.62 0.83
N LYS A 156 -23.53 8.61 1.66
CA LYS A 156 -24.86 8.32 2.22
C LYS A 156 -25.18 9.15 3.46
N THR A 157 -24.19 9.40 4.32
CA THR A 157 -24.43 9.95 5.68
C THR A 157 -23.83 11.34 5.90
N GLY A 158 -22.96 11.80 4.99
CA GLY A 158 -22.14 12.99 5.15
C GLY A 158 -21.00 12.84 6.17
N GLN A 159 -20.78 11.64 6.72
CA GLN A 159 -19.77 11.39 7.74
C GLN A 159 -18.66 10.51 7.19
N LEU A 160 -17.42 11.01 7.20
CA LEU A 160 -16.24 10.25 6.81
C LEU A 160 -15.70 9.55 8.05
N VAL A 161 -15.72 8.21 8.04
CA VAL A 161 -15.31 7.37 9.17
C VAL A 161 -14.29 6.39 8.63
N SER A 162 -13.12 6.29 9.28
CA SER A 162 -12.11 5.29 8.94
C SER A 162 -12.55 3.91 9.42
N LEU A 163 -12.57 2.92 8.53
CA LEU A 163 -13.02 1.55 8.78
C LEU A 163 -11.82 0.61 8.96
N SER A 164 -12.02 -0.47 9.71
CA SER A 164 -10.97 -1.40 10.11
C SER A 164 -10.61 -2.38 9.00
N GLU A 165 -9.40 -2.25 8.45
CA GLU A 165 -8.86 -3.31 7.58
C GLU A 165 -8.59 -4.60 8.35
N GLN A 166 -8.21 -4.51 9.62
CA GLN A 166 -7.88 -5.66 10.45
C GLN A 166 -9.09 -6.55 10.72
N ASN A 167 -10.27 -5.96 10.89
CA ASN A 167 -11.52 -6.71 11.00
C ASN A 167 -11.70 -7.61 9.75
N LEU A 168 -11.41 -7.10 8.56
CA LEU A 168 -11.48 -7.90 7.33
C LEU A 168 -10.41 -8.99 7.31
N VAL A 169 -9.16 -8.65 7.63
CA VAL A 169 -8.01 -9.57 7.67
C VAL A 169 -8.30 -10.78 8.56
N ASP A 170 -8.89 -10.55 9.74
CA ASP A 170 -9.10 -11.60 10.74
C ASP A 170 -10.40 -12.39 10.53
N CYS A 171 -11.47 -11.76 10.02
CA CYS A 171 -12.83 -12.32 10.08
C CYS A 171 -13.39 -12.81 8.74
N SER A 172 -12.84 -12.37 7.60
CA SER A 172 -13.43 -12.70 6.28
C SER A 172 -12.93 -14.03 5.69
N GLY A 173 -12.25 -14.87 6.46
CA GLY A 173 -11.69 -16.15 6.03
C GLY A 173 -12.73 -17.11 5.42
N HIS A 174 -13.92 -17.20 6.02
CA HIS A 174 -15.02 -18.01 5.49
C HIS A 174 -15.50 -17.57 4.09
N TYR A 175 -15.21 -16.31 3.72
CA TYR A 175 -15.53 -15.72 2.43
C TYR A 175 -14.39 -15.89 1.40
N GLY A 176 -13.33 -16.63 1.75
CA GLY A 176 -12.27 -17.00 0.82
C GLY A 176 -11.09 -16.03 0.80
N ASN A 177 -11.04 -15.07 1.72
CA ASN A 177 -9.85 -14.28 1.97
C ASN A 177 -8.89 -15.06 2.87
N GLU A 178 -7.59 -14.81 2.74
CA GLU A 178 -6.53 -15.50 3.48
C GLU A 178 -5.68 -14.52 4.30
N GLY A 179 -6.30 -13.47 4.82
CA GLY A 179 -5.63 -12.46 5.63
C GLY A 179 -4.46 -11.82 4.88
N CYS A 180 -3.26 -11.91 5.46
CA CYS A 180 -2.04 -11.39 4.86
C CYS A 180 -1.54 -12.16 3.64
N ASN A 181 -2.06 -13.36 3.38
CA ASN A 181 -1.69 -14.12 2.18
C ASN A 181 -2.51 -13.69 0.96
N GLY A 182 -3.44 -12.74 1.13
CA GLY A 182 -4.21 -12.16 0.05
C GLY A 182 -5.71 -12.44 0.10
N GLY A 183 -6.44 -11.83 -0.81
CA GLY A 183 -7.90 -11.85 -0.81
C GLY A 183 -8.52 -11.05 -1.96
N LEU A 184 -9.83 -10.92 -1.89
CA LEU A 184 -10.70 -10.25 -2.85
C LEU A 184 -11.57 -9.22 -2.12
N THR A 185 -11.65 -8.03 -2.71
CA THR A 185 -12.50 -6.94 -2.22
C THR A 185 -13.97 -7.35 -2.21
N ASP A 186 -14.44 -8.12 -3.20
CA ASP A 186 -15.83 -8.61 -3.26
C ASP A 186 -16.17 -9.59 -2.14
N SER A 187 -15.23 -10.49 -1.78
CA SER A 187 -15.37 -11.36 -0.61
C SER A 187 -15.48 -10.56 0.69
N ALA A 188 -14.72 -9.48 0.80
CA ALA A 188 -14.81 -8.57 1.94
C ALA A 188 -16.18 -7.87 1.99
N PHE A 189 -16.69 -7.37 0.86
CA PHE A 189 -18.02 -6.78 0.82
C PHE A 189 -19.13 -7.76 1.20
N GLN A 190 -19.04 -9.02 0.75
CA GLN A 190 -19.99 -10.04 1.16
C GLN A 190 -19.92 -10.29 2.68
N TYR A 191 -18.71 -10.44 3.23
CA TYR A 191 -18.52 -10.56 4.67
C TYR A 191 -19.21 -9.42 5.43
N ILE A 192 -18.96 -8.16 5.05
CA ILE A 192 -19.53 -6.99 5.74
C ILE A 192 -21.06 -7.03 5.71
N LYS A 193 -21.64 -7.43 4.58
CA LYS A 193 -23.10 -7.57 4.41
C LYS A 193 -23.67 -8.62 5.36
N ASP A 194 -23.08 -9.82 5.38
CA ASP A 194 -23.59 -10.95 6.16
C ASP A 194 -23.28 -10.81 7.65
N ASN A 195 -22.18 -10.13 8.00
CA ASN A 195 -21.81 -9.77 9.37
C ASN A 195 -22.70 -8.66 9.94
N GLY A 196 -23.40 -7.90 9.09
CA GLY A 196 -24.24 -6.78 9.49
C GLY A 196 -23.48 -5.48 9.79
N GLY A 197 -22.21 -5.39 9.38
CA GLY A 197 -21.36 -4.22 9.62
C GLY A 197 -19.87 -4.53 9.61
N ILE A 198 -19.07 -3.49 9.84
CA ILE A 198 -17.61 -3.52 10.00
C ILE A 198 -17.22 -2.51 11.08
N ASP A 199 -16.22 -2.85 11.90
CA ASP A 199 -15.73 -1.97 12.97
C ASP A 199 -14.98 -0.75 12.39
N THR A 200 -14.87 0.32 13.19
CA THR A 200 -14.01 1.46 12.85
C THR A 200 -12.54 1.09 13.07
N GLU A 201 -11.64 1.80 12.39
CA GLU A 201 -10.19 1.64 12.60
C GLU A 201 -9.80 1.91 14.06
N GLU A 202 -10.47 2.85 14.73
CA GLU A 202 -10.24 3.15 16.16
C GLU A 202 -10.63 1.97 17.07
N ALA A 203 -11.76 1.31 16.81
CA ALA A 203 -12.24 0.20 17.62
C ALA A 203 -11.48 -1.11 17.33
N TYR A 204 -10.96 -1.27 16.11
CA TYR A 204 -10.22 -2.45 15.68
C TYR A 204 -8.98 -2.02 14.86
N PRO A 205 -7.90 -1.58 15.53
CA PRO A 205 -6.72 -1.05 14.84
C PRO A 205 -5.96 -2.09 14.00
N TYR A 206 -5.32 -1.60 12.94
CA TYR A 206 -4.49 -2.39 12.05
C TYR A 206 -3.16 -2.83 12.69
N THR A 207 -2.87 -4.13 12.62
CA THR A 207 -1.67 -4.75 13.19
C THR A 207 -0.76 -5.40 12.15
N ALA A 208 -1.18 -5.44 10.88
CA ALA A 208 -0.43 -6.02 9.77
C ALA A 208 -0.06 -7.50 9.95
N GLU A 209 -0.89 -8.25 10.67
CA GLU A 209 -0.72 -9.69 10.90
C GLU A 209 -2.09 -10.36 10.99
N VAL A 210 -2.17 -11.68 10.77
CA VAL A 210 -3.43 -12.41 10.95
C VAL A 210 -3.62 -12.77 12.42
N SER A 211 -4.72 -12.32 13.00
CA SER A 211 -5.13 -12.60 14.36
C SER A 211 -6.45 -13.36 14.41
N ARG A 212 -6.85 -13.78 15.61
CA ARG A 212 -8.20 -14.33 15.79
C ARG A 212 -9.22 -13.21 15.61
N CYS A 213 -10.25 -13.48 14.80
CA CYS A 213 -11.40 -12.58 14.66
C CYS A 213 -11.96 -12.21 16.03
N ARG A 214 -11.97 -10.91 16.36
CA ARG A 214 -12.57 -10.40 17.58
C ARG A 214 -14.08 -10.18 17.36
N PRO A 215 -14.92 -10.51 18.35
CA PRO A 215 -16.36 -10.25 18.24
C PRO A 215 -16.62 -8.75 18.09
N PHE A 216 -17.53 -8.41 17.19
CA PHE A 216 -17.92 -7.04 16.86
C PHE A 216 -18.25 -6.24 18.13
N ILE A 217 -17.57 -5.13 18.37
CA ILE A 217 -17.87 -4.26 19.50
C ILE A 217 -19.04 -3.35 19.10
N LEU A 218 -20.25 -3.93 19.11
CA LEU A 218 -21.50 -3.23 18.76
C LEU A 218 -21.83 -2.06 19.72
N PHE A 219 -21.07 -1.93 20.80
CA PHE A 219 -21.36 -1.03 21.91
C PHE A 219 -21.26 0.47 21.58
N ASP A 220 -20.51 0.86 20.55
CA ASP A 220 -20.30 2.29 20.27
C ASP A 220 -21.18 2.84 19.13
N CYS A 221 -21.64 1.99 18.19
CA CYS A 221 -22.55 2.43 17.15
C CYS A 221 -23.94 2.81 17.71
N LEU A 222 -24.43 2.09 18.73
CA LEU A 222 -25.71 2.40 19.39
C LEU A 222 -25.66 3.67 20.27
N LYS A 223 -24.51 3.98 20.89
CA LYS A 223 -24.35 5.20 21.69
C LYS A 223 -24.41 6.46 20.84
N SER A 224 -23.89 6.41 19.61
CA SER A 224 -23.96 7.55 18.68
C SER A 224 -25.38 7.89 18.24
N LYS A 225 -26.28 6.89 18.12
CA LYS A 225 -27.71 7.11 17.85
C LYS A 225 -28.48 7.66 19.04
N GLN A 226 -28.04 7.40 20.27
CA GLN A 226 -28.66 7.97 21.47
C GLN A 226 -28.19 9.41 21.77
N ALA A 227 -27.01 9.81 21.28
CA ALA A 227 -26.49 11.17 21.48
C ALA A 227 -27.06 12.21 20.49
N LYS A 228 -27.65 11.79 19.36
CA LYS A 228 -28.37 12.65 18.42
C LYS A 228 -29.88 12.42 18.58
N GLY A 229 -30.47 13.03 19.61
CA GLY A 229 -31.93 13.11 19.77
C GLY A 229 -32.59 13.84 18.58
N PRO A 230 -33.91 13.67 18.37
CA PRO A 230 -34.61 14.31 17.28
C PRO A 230 -34.64 15.83 17.50
N GLY A 231 -33.92 16.56 16.65
CA GLY A 231 -34.05 18.00 16.47
C GLY A 231 -34.99 18.30 15.33
#